data_AF-A0A965HS34-F1
#
_entry.id   AF-A0A965HS34-F1
#
_cell.length_a   1.000
_cell.length_b   1.000
_cell.length_c   1.000
_cell.angle_alpha   90.00
_cell.angle_beta   90.00
_cell.angle_gamma   90.00
#
_symmetry.space_group_name_H-M   'P 1'
#
loop_
_entity.id
_entity.type
_entity.pdbx_description
1 polymer ?
#
loop_
_entity_poly.entity_id
_entity_poly.type
_entity_poly.pdbx_seq_one_letter_code
_entity_poly.pdbx_strand_id
1 'polypeptide(L)'
;MSLPHGVEKKLEIPGDPRQSAEEIVADPVKDVAASLSNRDLLDSTRKISPLRPAEDALELDSTELDLKEVVDVIWEWLTRKNLLGLPKVAVIGR
;
A
#
# COMPACT_ATOMS: atom_id res chain seq x y z
N MET A 1 -51.00 19.23 -49.20
CA MET A 1 -50.98 19.53 -47.74
C MET A 1 -50.32 18.36 -47.05
N SER A 2 -49.02 18.46 -46.77
CA SER A 2 -48.25 17.45 -46.05
C SER A 2 -47.50 18.12 -44.90
N LEU A 3 -47.58 17.46 -43.75
CA LEU A 3 -47.21 17.90 -42.42
C LEU A 3 -45.73 18.35 -42.32
N PRO A 4 -45.40 19.37 -41.52
CA PRO A 4 -44.01 19.74 -41.27
C PRO A 4 -43.32 18.68 -40.40
N HIS A 5 -42.12 18.28 -40.83
CA HIS A 5 -41.23 17.35 -40.15
C HIS A 5 -41.03 17.74 -38.67
N GLY A 6 -41.18 16.73 -37.80
CA GLY A 6 -40.97 16.84 -36.37
C GLY A 6 -39.57 17.34 -36.05
N VAL A 7 -39.52 18.40 -35.26
CA VAL A 7 -38.30 18.93 -34.65
C VAL A 7 -37.84 17.92 -33.60
N GLU A 8 -36.78 17.17 -33.90
CA GLU A 8 -36.08 16.39 -32.88
C GLU A 8 -35.50 17.38 -31.86
N LYS A 9 -36.17 17.52 -30.71
CA LYS A 9 -35.58 18.18 -29.55
C LYS A 9 -34.44 17.29 -29.08
N LYS A 10 -33.22 17.65 -29.44
CA LYS A 10 -32.00 17.19 -28.77
C LYS A 10 -32.16 17.55 -27.30
N LEU A 11 -32.52 16.58 -26.47
CA LEU A 11 -32.46 16.70 -25.03
C LEU A 11 -30.97 16.82 -24.70
N GLU A 12 -30.49 18.05 -24.57
CA GLU A 12 -29.20 18.32 -23.96
C GLU A 12 -29.30 17.81 -22.52
N ILE A 13 -28.80 16.58 -22.31
CA ILE A 13 -28.52 16.08 -20.98
C ILE A 13 -27.57 17.11 -20.36
N PRO A 14 -27.93 17.80 -19.26
CA PRO A 14 -26.98 18.66 -18.58
C PRO A 14 -25.79 17.79 -18.19
N GLY A 15 -24.60 18.18 -18.65
CA GLY A 15 -23.35 17.51 -18.33
C GLY A 15 -23.28 17.25 -16.83
N ASP A 16 -22.91 16.02 -16.48
CA ASP A 16 -22.73 15.58 -15.11
C ASP A 16 -21.83 16.61 -14.37
N PRO A 17 -22.29 17.26 -13.28
CA PRO A 17 -21.51 18.27 -12.57
C PRO A 17 -20.25 17.69 -11.88
N ARG A 18 -20.04 16.38 -11.99
CA ARG A 18 -18.82 15.67 -11.54
C ARG A 18 -17.59 15.88 -12.43
N GLN A 19 -17.61 16.85 -13.35
CA GLN A 19 -16.43 17.34 -14.05
C GLN A 19 -16.10 18.79 -13.67
N SER A 20 -16.21 19.12 -12.39
CA SER A 20 -15.28 20.08 -11.79
C SER A 20 -14.08 19.21 -11.38
N ALA A 21 -13.04 19.03 -12.18
CA ALA A 21 -11.93 19.97 -12.21
C ALA A 21 -11.59 20.51 -10.80
N GLU A 22 -11.61 19.67 -9.77
CA GLU A 22 -10.65 19.84 -8.68
C GLU A 22 -9.27 19.68 -9.32
N GLU A 23 -8.70 20.83 -9.63
CA GLU A 23 -7.28 21.06 -9.79
C GLU A 23 -6.48 20.14 -8.86
N ILE A 24 -5.99 19.01 -9.38
CA ILE A 24 -5.00 18.16 -8.69
C ILE A 24 -3.67 18.90 -8.81
N VAL A 25 -3.56 20.05 -8.14
CA VAL A 25 -2.28 20.66 -7.77
C VAL A 25 -1.96 20.14 -6.37
N ALA A 26 -1.85 18.83 -6.30
CA ALA A 26 -1.49 18.10 -5.11
C ALA A 26 -0.23 17.34 -5.51
N ASP A 27 0.87 17.66 -4.85
CA ASP A 27 2.18 17.04 -5.11
C ASP A 27 2.04 15.59 -4.62
N PRO A 28 1.81 14.61 -5.51
CA PRO A 28 1.24 13.31 -5.12
C PRO A 28 2.12 12.57 -4.12
N VAL A 29 3.43 12.84 -4.17
CA VAL A 29 4.41 12.31 -3.22
C VAL A 29 4.20 12.90 -1.82
N LYS A 30 3.93 14.20 -1.69
CA LYS A 30 3.68 14.85 -0.41
C LYS A 30 2.37 14.40 0.21
N ASP A 31 1.34 14.19 -0.60
CA ASP A 31 0.04 13.71 -0.10
C ASP A 31 0.13 12.27 0.39
N VAL A 32 0.84 11.41 -0.35
CA VAL A 32 1.11 10.03 0.08
C VAL A 32 1.95 10.02 1.37
N ALA A 33 3.00 10.85 1.45
CA ALA A 33 3.82 10.94 2.66
C ALA A 33 3.02 11.41 3.88
N ALA A 34 2.18 12.43 3.72
CA ALA A 34 1.32 12.94 4.79
C ALA A 34 0.28 11.90 5.23
N SER A 35 -0.30 11.16 4.29
CA SER A 35 -1.24 10.06 4.58
C SER A 35 -0.56 8.93 5.37
N LEU A 36 0.64 8.51 4.95
CA LEU A 36 1.44 7.50 5.65
C LEU A 36 1.80 7.96 7.07
N SER A 37 2.30 9.18 7.22
CA SER A 37 2.67 9.73 8.54
C SER A 37 1.48 9.79 9.50
N ASN A 38 0.32 10.22 9.03
CA ASN A 38 -0.92 10.23 9.83
C ASN A 38 -1.31 8.82 10.26
N ARG A 39 -1.22 7.83 9.36
CA ARG A 39 -1.53 6.43 9.68
C ARG A 39 -0.59 5.87 10.74
N ASP A 40 0.71 6.11 10.59
CA ASP A 40 1.73 5.61 11.53
C ASP A 40 1.54 6.18 12.93
N LEU A 41 1.15 7.46 13.03
CA LEU A 41 0.80 8.10 14.30
C LEU A 41 -0.44 7.45 14.95
N LEU A 42 -1.48 7.20 14.17
CA LEU A 42 -2.70 6.54 14.65
C LEU A 42 -2.42 5.10 15.10
N ASP A 43 -1.58 4.37 14.38
CA ASP A 43 -1.22 2.99 14.70
C ASP A 43 -0.34 2.90 15.95
N SER A 44 0.56 3.87 16.15
CA SER A 44 1.42 3.95 17.34
C SER A 44 0.65 4.35 18.61
N THR A 45 -0.38 5.18 18.48
CA THR A 45 -1.18 5.70 19.61
C THR A 45 -2.41 4.87 19.93
N ARG A 46 -2.63 3.75 19.22
CA ARG A 46 -3.81 2.90 19.40
C ARG A 46 -3.81 2.24 20.78
N LYS A 47 -4.93 2.39 21.51
CA LYS A 47 -5.11 1.82 22.86
C LYS A 47 -5.09 0.28 22.91
N ILE A 48 -5.46 -0.37 21.80
CA ILE A 48 -5.51 -1.83 21.66
C ILE A 48 -4.54 -2.21 20.53
N SER A 49 -3.60 -3.10 20.81
CA SER A 49 -2.54 -3.51 19.86
C SER A 49 -1.77 -2.33 19.24
N PRO A 50 -1.09 -1.51 20.06
CA PRO A 50 -0.24 -0.42 19.55
C PRO A 50 0.88 -0.97 18.67
N LEU A 51 1.27 -0.21 17.65
CA LEU A 51 2.46 -0.51 16.84
C LEU A 51 3.71 -0.28 17.71
N ARG A 52 4.20 -1.34 18.35
CA ARG A 52 5.41 -1.33 19.18
C ARG A 52 6.25 -2.58 18.87
N PRO A 53 7.58 -2.46 18.76
CA PRO A 53 8.44 -3.64 18.66
C PRO A 53 8.32 -4.50 19.93
N ALA A 54 8.34 -5.82 19.75
CA ALA A 54 8.41 -6.77 20.86
C ALA A 54 9.75 -6.62 21.60
N GLU A 55 9.81 -7.11 22.85
CA GLU A 55 11.03 -7.01 23.68
C GLU A 55 12.21 -7.79 23.11
N ASP A 56 11.94 -8.84 22.34
CA ASP A 56 12.92 -9.69 21.65
C ASP A 56 13.01 -9.41 20.14
N ALA A 57 12.32 -8.38 19.65
CA ALA A 57 12.34 -8.00 18.25
C ALA A 57 13.73 -7.49 17.84
N LEU A 58 14.20 -7.95 16.67
CA LEU A 58 15.36 -7.39 16.01
C LEU A 58 14.89 -6.33 15.00
N GLU A 59 15.45 -5.12 15.11
CA GLU A 59 15.14 -4.02 14.21
C GLU A 59 15.94 -4.17 12.91
N LEU A 60 15.24 -4.23 11.78
CA LEU A 60 15.82 -4.29 10.44
C LEU A 60 15.45 -3.02 9.68
N ASP A 61 16.42 -2.15 9.47
CA ASP A 61 16.25 -1.00 8.57
C ASP A 61 16.52 -1.44 7.13
N SER A 62 15.47 -1.44 6.30
CA SER A 62 15.53 -1.80 4.88
C SER A 62 15.59 -0.60 3.94
N THR A 63 15.84 0.62 4.45
CA THR A 63 15.80 1.85 3.64
C THR A 63 16.74 1.79 2.44
N GLU A 64 17.92 1.19 2.61
CA GLU A 64 18.98 1.10 1.59
C GLU A 64 19.20 -0.33 1.07
N LEU A 65 18.32 -1.27 1.41
CA LEU A 65 18.46 -2.68 1.05
C LEU A 65 17.48 -3.06 -0.06
N ASP A 66 17.95 -3.86 -1.02
CA ASP A 66 17.07 -4.51 -1.99
C ASP A 66 16.32 -5.68 -1.33
N LEU A 67 15.19 -6.08 -1.93
CA LEU A 67 14.33 -7.15 -1.40
C LEU A 67 15.11 -8.45 -1.13
N LYS A 68 16.04 -8.81 -2.04
CA LYS A 68 16.84 -10.01 -1.86
C LYS A 68 17.75 -9.91 -0.63
N GLU A 69 18.35 -8.76 -0.41
CA GLU A 69 19.26 -8.52 0.73
C GLU A 69 18.48 -8.56 2.04
N VAL A 70 17.29 -7.97 2.09
CA VAL A 70 16.38 -8.05 3.25
C VAL A 70 16.06 -9.51 3.58
N VAL A 71 15.74 -10.34 2.58
CA VAL A 71 15.44 -11.76 2.77
C VAL A 71 16.67 -12.52 3.27
N ASP A 72 17.85 -12.24 2.71
CA ASP A 72 19.10 -12.88 3.11
C ASP A 72 19.44 -12.55 4.59
N VAL A 73 19.23 -11.30 5.02
CA VAL A 73 19.42 -10.89 6.43
C VAL A 73 18.46 -11.62 7.36
N ILE A 74 17.17 -11.71 6.99
CA ILE A 74 16.17 -12.44 7.77
C ILE A 74 16.55 -13.94 7.86
N TRP A 75 17.00 -14.53 6.75
CA TRP A 75 17.42 -15.93 6.71
C TRP A 75 18.61 -16.21 7.63
N GLU A 76 19.57 -15.29 7.66
CA GLU A 76 20.72 -15.36 8.55
C GLU A 76 20.29 -15.30 10.03
N TRP A 77 19.35 -14.42 10.37
CA TRP A 77 18.83 -14.29 11.73
C TRP A 77 18.12 -15.57 12.19
N LEU A 78 17.30 -16.16 11.31
CA LEU A 78 16.59 -17.41 11.58
C LEU A 78 17.56 -18.57 11.82
N THR A 79 18.63 -18.65 11.01
CA THR A 79 19.65 -19.69 11.13
C THR A 79 20.47 -19.53 12.41
N ARG A 80 20.96 -18.31 12.71
CA ARG A 80 21.78 -18.04 13.90
C ARG A 80 21.03 -18.25 15.21
N LYS A 81 19.74 -17.92 15.26
CA LYS A 81 18.90 -18.10 16.45
C LYS A 81 18.28 -19.50 16.55
N ASN A 82 18.55 -20.40 15.60
CA ASN A 82 18.03 -21.77 15.56
C ASN A 82 16.49 -21.82 15.74
N LEU A 83 15.80 -20.78 15.25
CA LEU A 83 14.34 -20.57 15.38
C LEU A 83 13.55 -21.51 14.49
N LEU A 84 14.16 -21.91 13.38
CA LEU A 84 13.71 -23.04 12.59
C LEU A 84 14.34 -24.27 13.24
N GLY A 85 13.53 -25.11 13.89
CA GLY A 85 14.00 -26.41 14.41
C GLY A 85 14.77 -27.20 13.34
N LEU A 86 15.51 -28.24 13.77
CA LEU A 86 16.43 -29.04 12.93
C LEU A 86 15.94 -29.11 11.47
N PRO A 87 16.75 -28.66 10.49
CA PRO A 87 16.30 -28.62 9.11
C PRO A 87 15.90 -30.04 8.71
N LYS A 88 14.61 -30.26 8.41
CA LYS A 88 14.16 -31.46 7.71
C LYS A 88 14.67 -31.35 6.29
N VAL A 89 15.95 -31.61 6.08
CA VAL A 89 16.55 -31.70 4.75
C VAL A 89 15.97 -32.95 4.11
N ALA A 90 14.97 -32.76 3.24
CA ALA A 90 14.58 -33.79 2.28
C ALA A 90 15.62 -33.77 1.16
N VAL A 91 16.59 -34.69 1.22
CA VAL A 91 17.44 -35.01 0.08
C VAL A 91 16.54 -35.65 -0.97
N ILE A 92 16.04 -34.88 -1.93
CA ILE A 92 15.48 -35.43 -3.17
C ILE A 92 16.67 -35.60 -4.11
N GLY A 93 17.26 -36.79 -4.06
CA GLY A 93 18.30 -37.19 -5.00
C GLY A 93 17.73 -37.44 -6.40
N ARG A 94 18.56 -37.15 -7.41
CA ARG A 94 19.06 -38.19 -8.31
C ARG A 94 20.57 -38.06 -8.41
#